data_AF-A0A1G6MWU8-F1
#
_entry.id   AF-A0A1G6MWU8-F1
#
_cell.length_a   1.000
_cell.length_b   1.000
_cell.length_c   1.000
_cell.angle_alpha   90.00
_cell.angle_beta   90.00
_cell.angle_gamma   90.00
#
_symmetry.space_group_name_H-M   'P 1'
#
loop_
_entity.id
_entity.type
_entity.pdbx_description
1 polymer ?
#
loop_
_entity_poly.entity_id
_entity_poly.type
_entity_poly.pdbx_seq_one_letter_code
_entity_poly.pdbx_strand_id
1 'polypeptide(L)'
;MNKNDLRILKTKQNIHLALTKLLKKKALPHIKVTELCREANINRGTFYFHYQEVGDVFKEYYEEVVMDLKESYNEPYRHTVILDPKNLNPKTVRIFHHIKKYEEFYRIILSKEVPLEFYLMLFDEIRSILMEDKHAVLPKEIKDYLYSYSANAIIGLIIEWYRRDFQESADEMNVLLVNILRLKV
;
A
#
# COMPACT_ATOMS: atom_id res chain seq x y z
N MET A 1 26.33 15.12 -0.79
CA MET A 1 26.40 13.80 -1.46
C MET A 1 25.42 13.82 -2.62
N ASN A 2 25.84 13.47 -3.84
CA ASN A 2 24.98 13.61 -5.01
C ASN A 2 23.98 12.44 -5.04
N LYS A 3 22.73 12.67 -4.58
CA LYS A 3 21.65 11.66 -4.57
C LYS A 3 21.32 11.13 -5.97
N ASN A 4 21.77 11.82 -7.02
CA ASN A 4 21.52 11.47 -8.43
C ASN A 4 22.68 10.68 -9.07
N ASP A 5 23.63 10.14 -8.29
CA ASP A 5 24.63 9.24 -8.84
C ASP A 5 23.95 7.95 -9.35
N LEU A 6 24.05 7.71 -10.66
CA LEU A 6 23.53 6.52 -11.34
C LEU A 6 23.96 5.22 -10.66
N ARG A 7 25.15 5.19 -10.05
CA ARG A 7 25.65 4.02 -9.32
C ARG A 7 24.89 3.77 -8.02
N ILE A 8 24.54 4.84 -7.29
CA ILE A 8 23.73 4.74 -6.07
C ILE A 8 22.33 4.22 -6.43
N LEU A 9 21.70 4.80 -7.46
CA LEU A 9 20.37 4.40 -7.92
C LEU A 9 20.33 2.93 -8.35
N LYS A 10 21.29 2.49 -9.18
CA LYS A 10 21.39 1.08 -9.59
C LYS A 10 21.60 0.14 -8.40
N THR A 11 22.41 0.54 -7.43
CA THR A 11 22.67 -0.27 -6.23
C THR A 11 21.39 -0.43 -5.41
N LYS A 12 20.67 0.66 -5.15
CA LYS A 12 19.38 0.62 -4.46
C LYS A 12 18.38 -0.25 -5.20
N GLN A 13 18.21 -0.07 -6.51
CA GLN A 13 17.31 -0.90 -7.33
C GLN A 13 17.63 -2.40 -7.21
N ASN A 14 18.91 -2.78 -7.24
CA ASN A 14 19.32 -4.17 -7.04
C ASN A 14 18.95 -4.69 -5.64
N ILE A 15 19.12 -3.87 -4.61
CA ILE A 15 18.74 -4.21 -3.22
C ILE A 15 17.22 -4.40 -3.11
N HIS A 16 16.41 -3.50 -3.69
CA HIS A 16 14.95 -3.62 -3.71
C HIS A 16 14.50 -4.90 -4.42
N LEU A 17 15.02 -5.18 -5.62
CA LEU A 17 14.71 -6.41 -6.37
C LEU A 17 15.07 -7.67 -5.58
N ALA A 18 16.22 -7.66 -4.90
CA ALA A 18 16.65 -8.77 -4.06
C ALA A 18 15.73 -8.96 -2.84
N LEU A 19 15.31 -7.87 -2.20
CA LEU A 19 14.37 -7.92 -1.08
C LEU A 19 13.03 -8.51 -1.53
N THR A 20 12.44 -8.03 -2.63
CA THR A 20 11.18 -8.56 -3.15
C THR A 20 11.27 -10.07 -3.44
N LYS A 21 12.38 -10.55 -4.00
CA LYS A 21 12.60 -11.99 -4.23
C LYS A 21 12.65 -12.80 -2.94
N LEU A 22 13.25 -12.26 -1.88
CA LEU A 22 13.33 -12.93 -0.58
C LEU A 22 11.99 -12.94 0.14
N LEU A 23 11.22 -11.86 0.03
CA LEU A 23 9.89 -11.73 0.62
C LEU A 23 8.87 -12.72 0.03
N LYS A 24 9.06 -13.17 -1.22
CA LYS A 24 8.28 -14.28 -1.80
C LYS A 24 8.53 -15.64 -1.14
N LYS A 25 9.62 -15.77 -0.37
CA LYS A 25 10.07 -17.05 0.21
C LYS A 25 9.94 -17.09 1.74
N LYS A 26 9.95 -15.93 2.40
CA LYS A 26 9.89 -15.81 3.87
C LYS A 26 9.51 -14.40 4.29
N ALA A 27 8.95 -14.27 5.49
CA ALA A 27 8.57 -12.98 6.03
C ALA A 27 9.77 -12.07 6.32
N LEU A 28 9.51 -10.76 6.32
CA LEU A 28 10.49 -9.70 6.52
C LEU A 28 11.39 -9.90 7.75
N PRO A 29 10.87 -10.26 8.95
CA PRO A 29 11.70 -10.44 10.15
C PRO A 29 12.74 -11.57 10.03
N HIS A 30 12.57 -12.48 9.07
CA HIS A 30 13.44 -13.63 8.85
C HIS A 30 14.48 -13.41 7.75
N ILE A 31 14.50 -12.22 7.12
CA ILE A 31 15.48 -11.87 6.10
C ILE A 31 16.69 -11.22 6.79
N LYS A 32 17.87 -11.84 6.65
CA LYS A 32 19.12 -11.27 7.19
C LYS A 32 19.80 -10.36 6.17
N VAL A 33 20.50 -9.33 6.65
CA VAL A 33 21.33 -8.44 5.81
C VAL A 33 22.31 -9.23 4.95
N THR A 34 22.93 -10.28 5.48
CA THR A 34 23.87 -11.14 4.73
C THR A 34 23.21 -11.84 3.55
N GLU A 35 21.98 -12.32 3.72
CA GLU A 35 21.22 -12.98 2.66
C GLU A 35 20.78 -12.00 1.60
N LEU A 36 20.32 -10.81 2.01
CA LEU A 36 19.95 -9.73 1.11
C LEU A 36 21.15 -9.25 0.29
N CYS A 37 22.31 -9.06 0.92
CA CYS A 37 23.56 -8.70 0.23
C CYS A 37 23.93 -9.74 -0.83
N ARG A 38 23.81 -11.04 -0.51
CA ARG A 38 24.11 -12.13 -1.43
C ARG A 38 23.15 -12.12 -2.62
N GLU A 39 21.85 -11.98 -2.38
CA GLU A 39 20.84 -11.93 -3.45
C GLU A 39 20.99 -10.69 -4.33
N ALA A 40 21.38 -9.55 -3.76
CA ALA A 40 21.63 -8.30 -4.47
C ALA A 40 23.00 -8.23 -5.16
N ASN A 41 23.87 -9.23 -4.96
CA ASN A 41 25.26 -9.26 -5.44
C ASN A 41 26.09 -8.03 -4.99
N ILE A 42 26.02 -7.70 -3.70
CA ILE A 42 26.79 -6.61 -3.07
C ILE A 42 27.51 -7.09 -1.80
N ASN A 43 28.50 -6.33 -1.35
CA ASN A 43 29.10 -6.56 -0.03
C ASN A 43 28.30 -5.83 1.08
N ARG A 44 28.49 -6.26 2.34
CA ARG A 44 27.82 -5.67 3.50
C ARG A 44 28.16 -4.20 3.71
N GLY A 45 29.38 -3.77 3.39
CA GLY A 45 29.78 -2.36 3.49
C GLY A 45 28.96 -1.47 2.57
N THR A 46 28.68 -1.94 1.35
CA THR A 46 27.78 -1.29 0.39
C THR A 46 26.35 -1.24 0.90
N PHE A 47 25.85 -2.31 1.54
CA PHE A 47 24.54 -2.27 2.18
C PHE A 47 24.48 -1.22 3.29
N TYR A 48 25.42 -1.25 4.23
CA TYR A 48 25.46 -0.33 5.37
C TYR A 48 25.73 1.13 5.00
N PHE A 49 26.25 1.37 3.80
CA PHE A 49 26.33 2.71 3.22
C PHE A 49 24.95 3.29 2.88
N HIS A 50 23.95 2.45 2.61
CA HIS A 50 22.60 2.86 2.23
C HIS A 50 21.55 2.64 3.32
N TYR A 51 21.67 1.59 4.13
CA TYR A 51 20.63 1.10 5.05
C TYR A 51 21.25 0.59 6.35
N GLN A 52 20.57 0.72 7.48
CA GLN A 52 21.01 0.15 8.76
C GLN A 52 20.52 -1.29 8.92
N GLU A 53 19.29 -1.55 8.52
CA GLU A 53 18.66 -2.87 8.60
C GLU A 53 17.78 -3.18 7.39
N VAL A 54 17.30 -4.43 7.30
CA VAL A 54 16.44 -4.87 6.20
C VAL A 54 15.10 -4.12 6.22
N GLY A 55 14.62 -3.74 7.40
CA GLY A 55 13.42 -2.92 7.57
C GLY A 55 13.50 -1.57 6.85
N ASP A 56 14.67 -0.93 6.81
CA ASP A 56 14.86 0.35 6.12
C ASP A 56 14.64 0.23 4.60
N VAL A 57 15.13 -0.86 4.00
CA VAL A 57 14.93 -1.15 2.58
C VAL A 57 13.44 -1.34 2.29
N PHE A 58 12.76 -2.10 3.15
CA PHE A 58 11.34 -2.35 3.00
C PHE A 58 10.53 -1.08 3.19
N LYS A 59 10.92 -0.19 4.12
CA LYS A 59 10.28 1.11 4.32
C LYS A 59 10.45 2.02 3.09
N GLU A 60 11.64 2.09 2.49
CA GLU A 60 11.84 2.84 1.25
C GLU A 60 10.98 2.25 0.11
N TYR A 61 10.85 0.92 0.02
CA TYR A 61 9.97 0.29 -0.96
C TYR A 61 8.49 0.59 -0.69
N TYR A 62 8.09 0.55 0.57
CA TYR A 62 6.75 0.88 1.03
C TYR A 62 6.38 2.31 0.62
N GLU A 63 7.27 3.27 0.86
CA GLU A 63 7.08 4.68 0.49
C GLU A 63 6.89 4.85 -1.02
N GLU A 64 7.62 4.10 -1.85
CA GLU A 64 7.45 4.09 -3.31
C GLU A 64 6.06 3.59 -3.72
N VAL A 65 5.61 2.45 -3.17
CA VAL A 65 4.30 1.88 -3.48
C VAL A 65 3.17 2.81 -3.02
N VAL A 66 3.28 3.38 -1.83
CA VAL A 66 2.28 4.29 -1.28
C VAL A 66 2.22 5.61 -2.05
N MET A 67 3.34 6.12 -2.54
CA MET A 67 3.33 7.29 -3.41
C MET A 67 2.52 7.05 -4.69
N ASP A 68 2.67 5.87 -5.30
CA ASP A 68 1.85 5.47 -6.46
C ASP A 68 0.37 5.28 -6.08
N LEU A 69 0.06 4.86 -4.85
CA LEU A 69 -1.33 4.81 -4.36
C LEU A 69 -1.96 6.21 -4.33
N LYS A 70 -1.23 7.21 -3.80
CA LYS A 70 -1.69 8.62 -3.81
C LYS A 70 -1.89 9.14 -5.22
N GLU A 71 -0.96 8.86 -6.13
CA GLU A 71 -1.05 9.31 -7.53
C GLU A 71 -2.22 8.64 -8.26
N SER A 72 -2.40 7.33 -8.07
CA SER A 72 -3.50 6.55 -8.65
C SER A 72 -4.87 7.06 -8.20
N TYR A 73 -4.96 7.64 -6.99
CA TYR A 73 -6.18 8.26 -6.48
C TYR A 73 -6.42 9.67 -7.06
N ASN A 74 -5.38 10.36 -7.51
CA ASN A 74 -5.43 11.73 -8.02
C ASN A 74 -5.63 11.87 -9.55
N GLU A 75 -5.38 10.81 -10.32
CA GLU A 75 -5.70 10.69 -11.76
C GLU A 75 -7.21 10.85 -12.05
N PRO A 76 -7.65 11.28 -13.26
CA PRO A 76 -8.68 12.32 -13.51
C PRO A 76 -10.13 12.03 -13.07
N TYR A 77 -10.39 10.92 -12.40
CA TYR A 77 -11.68 10.56 -11.82
C TYR A 77 -11.73 10.97 -10.35
N ARG A 78 -11.68 12.28 -10.10
CA ARG A 78 -11.84 12.82 -8.76
C ARG A 78 -13.25 12.59 -8.21
N HIS A 79 -13.29 12.49 -6.88
CA HIS A 79 -14.42 12.78 -5.99
C HIS A 79 -15.35 11.63 -5.65
N THR A 80 -14.94 10.89 -4.63
CA THR A 80 -15.88 10.44 -3.61
C THR A 80 -15.19 10.43 -2.25
N VAL A 81 -15.16 11.60 -1.60
CA VAL A 81 -14.72 11.77 -0.20
C VAL A 81 -15.36 10.74 0.74
N ILE A 82 -16.63 10.50 0.45
CA ILE A 82 -17.49 9.57 1.15
C ILE A 82 -17.69 8.47 0.14
N LEU A 83 -17.58 7.24 0.61
CA LEU A 83 -18.22 6.09 0.01
C LEU A 83 -19.75 6.33 -0.01
N ASP A 84 -20.21 7.38 -0.71
CA ASP A 84 -21.59 7.80 -0.80
C ASP A 84 -22.27 6.77 -1.70
N PRO A 85 -23.14 5.93 -1.12
CA PRO A 85 -23.77 4.84 -1.86
C PRO A 85 -24.52 5.32 -3.11
N LYS A 86 -25.03 6.56 -3.06
CA LYS A 86 -25.90 7.13 -4.08
C LYS A 86 -25.13 7.61 -5.31
N ASN A 87 -23.91 8.11 -5.10
CA ASN A 87 -23.15 8.82 -6.13
C ASN A 87 -21.81 8.16 -6.49
N LEU A 88 -21.38 7.13 -5.74
CA LEU A 88 -20.16 6.40 -6.06
C LEU A 88 -20.34 5.59 -7.36
N ASN A 89 -19.58 5.96 -8.39
CA ASN A 89 -19.48 5.23 -9.63
C ASN A 89 -18.35 4.18 -9.50
N PRO A 90 -18.63 2.86 -9.66
CA PRO A 90 -17.57 1.85 -9.58
C PRO A 90 -16.38 2.13 -10.52
N LYS A 91 -16.62 2.75 -11.68
CA LYS A 91 -15.57 3.04 -12.67
C LYS A 91 -14.55 4.09 -12.22
N THR A 92 -14.86 4.86 -11.18
CA THR A 92 -13.96 5.89 -10.63
C THR A 92 -13.12 5.36 -9.47
N VAL A 93 -13.40 4.15 -8.97
CA VAL A 93 -12.65 3.55 -7.87
C VAL A 93 -11.33 2.98 -8.39
N ARG A 94 -10.22 3.50 -7.89
CA ARG A 94 -8.86 3.11 -8.32
C ARG A 94 -8.04 2.36 -7.27
N ILE A 95 -8.43 2.41 -5.99
CA ILE A 95 -7.67 1.75 -4.93
C ILE A 95 -7.45 0.27 -5.22
N PHE A 96 -8.49 -0.48 -5.63
CA PHE A 96 -8.36 -1.91 -5.94
C PHE A 96 -7.49 -2.19 -7.16
N HIS A 97 -7.40 -1.26 -8.12
CA HIS A 97 -6.49 -1.38 -9.25
C HIS A 97 -5.03 -1.27 -8.79
N HIS A 98 -4.75 -0.31 -7.90
CA HIS A 98 -3.44 -0.17 -7.29
C HIS A 98 -3.08 -1.43 -6.46
N ILE A 99 -4.01 -1.93 -5.63
CA ILE A 99 -3.80 -3.18 -4.88
C ILE A 99 -3.44 -4.33 -5.82
N LYS A 100 -4.16 -4.48 -6.94
CA LYS A 100 -3.89 -5.55 -7.91
C LYS A 100 -2.55 -5.38 -8.63
N LYS A 101 -2.16 -4.14 -8.96
CA LYS A 101 -0.86 -3.81 -9.56
C LYS A 101 0.31 -4.19 -8.63
N TYR A 102 0.13 -3.99 -7.33
CA TYR A 102 1.13 -4.31 -6.30
C TYR A 102 0.74 -5.52 -5.43
N GLU A 103 0.05 -6.51 -6.01
CA GLU A 103 -0.53 -7.63 -5.26
C GLU A 103 0.50 -8.33 -4.36
N GLU A 104 1.70 -8.59 -4.90
CA GLU A 104 2.80 -9.23 -4.17
C GLU A 104 3.23 -8.44 -2.94
N PHE A 105 3.25 -7.11 -3.02
CA PHE A 105 3.55 -6.24 -1.88
C PHE A 105 2.46 -6.33 -0.82
N TYR A 106 1.18 -6.29 -1.22
CA TYR A 106 0.08 -6.41 -0.28
C TYR A 106 -0.02 -7.81 0.35
N ARG A 107 0.35 -8.89 -0.36
CA ARG A 107 0.51 -10.23 0.23
C ARG A 107 1.50 -10.22 1.39
N ILE A 108 2.60 -9.49 1.23
CA ILE A 108 3.62 -9.36 2.28
C ILE A 108 3.03 -8.58 3.45
N ILE A 109 2.53 -7.36 3.22
CA ILE A 109 2.01 -6.45 4.25
C ILE A 109 0.89 -7.10 5.09
N LEU A 110 0.01 -7.88 4.45
CA LEU A 110 -1.14 -8.52 5.09
C LEU A 110 -0.82 -9.91 5.67
N SER A 111 0.42 -10.38 5.55
CA SER A 111 0.84 -11.65 6.12
C SER A 111 0.92 -11.58 7.66
N LYS A 112 0.71 -12.72 8.31
CA LYS A 112 0.63 -12.81 9.79
C LYS A 112 1.91 -12.40 10.52
N GLU A 113 3.05 -12.44 9.82
CA GLU A 113 4.37 -12.24 10.39
C GLU A 113 4.90 -10.81 10.17
N VAL A 114 4.15 -9.95 9.46
CA VAL A 114 4.54 -8.55 9.28
C VAL A 114 4.20 -7.72 10.52
N PRO A 115 5.12 -6.85 10.97
CA PRO A 115 4.87 -5.97 12.10
C PRO A 115 3.62 -5.10 11.92
N LEU A 116 2.86 -4.90 13.01
CA LEU A 116 1.64 -4.08 13.04
C LEU A 116 1.87 -2.65 12.52
N GLU A 117 3.10 -2.13 12.61
CA GLU A 117 3.46 -0.80 12.10
C GLU A 117 3.10 -0.60 10.63
N PHE A 118 3.28 -1.62 9.77
CA PHE A 118 2.97 -1.51 8.34
C PHE A 118 1.47 -1.46 8.08
N TYR A 119 0.68 -2.16 8.89
CA TYR A 119 -0.78 -2.04 8.86
C TYR A 119 -1.21 -0.63 9.25
N LEU A 120 -0.65 -0.07 10.32
CA LEU A 120 -0.95 1.29 10.78
C LEU A 120 -0.53 2.33 9.75
N MET A 121 0.62 2.16 9.11
CA MET A 121 1.06 3.02 8.01
C MET A 121 0.09 2.96 6.82
N LEU A 122 -0.46 1.79 6.47
CA LEU A 122 -1.43 1.66 5.38
C LEU A 122 -2.76 2.32 5.74
N PHE A 123 -3.17 2.18 7.00
CA PHE A 123 -4.33 2.86 7.55
C PHE A 123 -4.19 4.38 7.49
N ASP A 124 -3.09 4.93 8.00
CA ASP A 124 -2.85 6.37 8.01
C ASP A 124 -2.81 6.94 6.59
N GLU A 125 -2.26 6.18 5.65
CA GLU A 125 -2.18 6.55 4.26
C GLU A 125 -3.55 6.61 3.57
N ILE A 126 -4.35 5.53 3.65
CA ILE A 126 -5.71 5.52 3.11
C ILE A 126 -6.57 6.60 3.77
N ARG A 127 -6.41 6.79 5.08
CA ARG A 127 -7.10 7.85 5.82
C ARG A 127 -6.70 9.24 5.31
N SER A 128 -5.42 9.50 5.08
CA SER A 128 -4.91 10.77 4.53
C SER A 128 -5.51 11.05 3.16
N ILE A 129 -5.53 10.06 2.27
CA ILE A 129 -6.12 10.18 0.93
C ILE A 129 -7.60 10.59 1.01
N LEU A 130 -8.37 9.98 1.93
CA LEU A 130 -9.78 10.33 2.14
C LEU A 130 -9.96 11.75 2.71
N MET A 131 -9.00 12.25 3.50
CA MET A 131 -9.02 13.60 4.07
C MET A 131 -8.74 14.70 3.03
N GLU A 132 -8.03 14.38 1.93
CA GLU A 132 -7.63 15.36 0.91
C GLU A 132 -8.80 15.85 0.04
N ASP A 133 -9.94 15.18 0.06
CA ASP A 133 -11.10 15.61 -0.71
C ASP A 133 -11.80 16.82 -0.07
N LYS A 134 -11.47 18.00 -0.61
CA LYS A 134 -11.93 19.32 -0.14
C LYS A 134 -13.41 19.58 -0.34
N HIS A 135 -14.13 18.73 -1.08
CA HIS A 135 -15.55 18.92 -1.37
C HIS A 135 -16.48 18.32 -0.31
N ALA A 136 -15.95 17.55 0.64
CA ALA A 136 -16.74 17.02 1.76
C ALA A 136 -17.14 18.10 2.76
N VAL A 137 -18.45 18.28 2.90
CA VAL A 137 -19.04 18.98 4.05
C VAL A 137 -19.52 17.91 5.04
N LEU A 138 -18.69 17.65 6.05
CA LEU A 138 -18.98 16.68 7.11
C LEU A 138 -19.19 17.39 8.45
N PRO A 139 -20.09 16.89 9.32
CA PRO A 139 -20.22 17.42 10.67
C PRO A 139 -18.89 17.27 11.41
N LYS A 140 -18.43 18.37 12.03
CA LYS A 140 -17.08 18.46 12.64
C LYS A 140 -16.89 17.40 13.73
N GLU A 141 -17.97 17.06 14.43
CA GLU A 141 -18.00 16.14 15.56
C GLU A 141 -17.68 14.70 15.16
N ILE A 142 -18.04 14.28 13.95
CA ILE A 142 -17.87 12.89 13.47
C ILE A 142 -16.83 12.74 12.37
N LYS A 143 -16.33 13.86 11.81
CA LYS A 143 -15.48 13.89 10.62
C LYS A 143 -14.28 12.94 10.72
N ASP A 144 -13.49 13.03 11.80
CA ASP A 144 -12.30 12.20 11.97
C ASP A 144 -12.64 10.71 12.14
N TYR A 145 -13.70 10.41 12.87
CA TYR A 145 -14.20 9.03 13.03
C TYR A 145 -14.72 8.46 11.71
N LEU A 146 -15.34 9.28 10.87
CA LEU A 146 -15.85 8.85 9.57
C LEU A 146 -14.71 8.51 8.60
N TYR A 147 -13.61 9.27 8.61
CA TYR A 147 -12.42 8.93 7.82
C TYR A 147 -11.79 7.63 8.30
N SER A 148 -11.64 7.46 9.61
CA SER A 148 -11.10 6.22 10.18
C SER A 148 -12.00 5.00 9.91
N TYR A 149 -13.32 5.18 9.97
CA TYR A 149 -14.29 4.15 9.62
C TYR A 149 -14.18 3.77 8.14
N SER A 150 -14.15 4.76 7.25
CA SER A 150 -14.08 4.54 5.80
C SER A 150 -12.76 3.88 5.39
N ALA A 151 -11.64 4.30 5.97
CA ALA A 151 -10.34 3.67 5.75
C ALA A 151 -10.34 2.20 6.19
N ASN A 152 -10.87 1.89 7.38
CA ASN A 152 -10.98 0.50 7.83
C ASN A 152 -11.98 -0.33 7.02
N ALA A 153 -13.05 0.26 6.48
CA ALA A 153 -13.97 -0.44 5.58
C ALA A 153 -13.25 -0.89 4.30
N ILE A 154 -12.44 0.01 3.70
CA ILE A 154 -11.61 -0.31 2.54
C ILE A 154 -10.58 -1.40 2.88
N ILE A 155 -9.85 -1.23 3.99
CA ILE A 155 -8.84 -2.20 4.43
C ILE A 155 -9.46 -3.56 4.73
N GLY A 156 -10.67 -3.60 5.31
CA GLY A 156 -11.42 -4.82 5.55
C GLY A 156 -11.70 -5.58 4.26
N LEU A 157 -12.10 -4.88 3.19
CA LEU A 157 -12.28 -5.48 1.86
C LEU A 157 -10.96 -5.99 1.27
N ILE A 158 -9.86 -5.24 1.43
CA ILE A 158 -8.53 -5.66 0.97
C ILE A 158 -8.07 -6.92 1.71
N ILE A 159 -8.27 -7.00 3.03
CA ILE A 159 -7.95 -8.19 3.84
C ILE A 159 -8.76 -9.39 3.38
N GLU A 160 -10.06 -9.22 3.13
CA GLU A 160 -10.90 -10.32 2.66
C GLU A 160 -10.50 -10.76 1.25
N TRP A 161 -10.18 -9.83 0.37
CA TRP A 161 -9.66 -10.13 -0.97
C TRP A 161 -8.32 -10.88 -0.89
N TYR A 162 -7.42 -10.51 0.01
CA TYR A 162 -6.18 -11.25 0.30
C TYR A 162 -6.44 -12.67 0.81
N ARG A 163 -7.39 -12.87 1.74
CA ARG A 163 -7.77 -14.21 2.23
C ARG A 163 -8.32 -15.12 1.13
N ARG A 164 -8.88 -14.50 0.09
CA ARG A 164 -9.39 -15.16 -1.12
C ARG A 164 -8.35 -15.17 -2.24
N ASP A 165 -7.07 -14.99 -1.91
CA ASP A 165 -5.95 -15.01 -2.86
C ASP A 165 -6.08 -14.03 -4.03
N PHE A 166 -6.72 -12.89 -3.80
CA PHE A 166 -6.96 -11.87 -4.82
C PHE A 166 -7.66 -12.41 -6.08
N GLN A 167 -8.61 -13.36 -5.91
CA GLN A 167 -9.33 -14.03 -6.99
C GLN A 167 -10.13 -13.06 -7.88
N GLU A 168 -10.81 -12.08 -7.28
CA GLU A 168 -11.54 -11.06 -8.03
C GLU A 168 -10.60 -10.16 -8.82
N SER A 169 -11.10 -9.61 -9.91
CA SER A 169 -10.52 -8.46 -10.59
C SER A 169 -10.76 -7.17 -9.80
N ALA A 170 -9.95 -6.14 -10.08
CA ALA A 170 -10.12 -4.83 -9.45
C ALA A 170 -11.49 -4.20 -9.75
N ASP A 171 -12.04 -4.42 -10.95
CA ASP A 171 -13.37 -3.93 -11.33
C ASP A 171 -14.50 -4.65 -10.58
N GLU A 172 -14.36 -5.96 -10.34
CA GLU A 172 -15.31 -6.69 -9.48
C GLU A 172 -15.29 -6.17 -8.05
N MET A 173 -14.10 -5.88 -7.50
CA MET A 173 -13.97 -5.24 -6.19
C MET A 173 -14.59 -3.84 -6.14
N ASN A 174 -14.45 -3.05 -7.21
CA ASN A 174 -15.11 -1.75 -7.33
C ASN A 174 -16.64 -1.89 -7.24
N VAL A 175 -17.21 -2.88 -7.95
CA VAL A 175 -18.65 -3.17 -7.93
C VAL A 175 -19.11 -3.67 -6.56
N LEU A 176 -18.34 -4.56 -5.92
CA LEU A 176 -18.63 -5.08 -4.58
C LEU A 176 -18.70 -3.95 -3.55
N LEU A 177 -17.71 -3.05 -3.54
CA LEU A 177 -17.71 -1.88 -2.67
C LEU A 177 -19.00 -1.05 -2.83
N VAL A 178 -19.36 -0.70 -4.06
CA VAL A 178 -20.58 0.08 -4.34
C VAL A 178 -21.84 -0.65 -3.91
N ASN A 179 -21.92 -1.96 -4.13
CA ASN A 179 -23.06 -2.77 -3.70
C ASN A 179 -23.19 -2.80 -2.18
N ILE A 180 -22.08 -3.00 -1.45
CA ILE A 180 -22.06 -3.02 0.02
C ILE A 180 -22.56 -1.69 0.58
N LEU A 181 -22.11 -0.57 0.03
CA LEU A 181 -22.54 0.75 0.47
C LEU A 181 -24.05 0.98 0.27
N ARG A 182 -24.63 0.37 -0.76
CA ARG A 182 -26.06 0.47 -1.08
C ARG A 182 -26.94 -0.47 -0.26
N LEU A 183 -26.35 -1.43 0.46
CA LEU A 183 -27.10 -2.27 1.39
C LEU A 183 -27.64 -1.39 2.51
N LYS A 184 -28.97 -1.27 2.59
CA LYS A 184 -29.64 -0.74 3.77
C LYS A 184 -29.63 -1.86 4.81
N VAL A 185 -28.71 -1.77 5.77
CA VAL A 185 -28.74 -2.59 6.99
C VAL A 185 -29.45 -1.80 8.08
#